data_AF-A0AB72UJQ4-F1
#
_entry.id   AF-A0AB72UJQ4-F1
#
_cell.length_a   1.000
_cell.length_b   1.000
_cell.length_c   1.000
_cell.angle_alpha   90.00
_cell.angle_beta   90.00
_cell.angle_gamma   90.00
#
_symmetry.space_group_name_H-M   'P 1'
#
loop_
_entity.id
_entity.type
_entity.pdbx_description
1 polymer ?
#
loop_
_entity_poly.entity_id
_entity_poly.type
_entity_poly.pdbx_seq_one_letter_code
_entity_poly.pdbx_strand_id
1 'polypeptide(L)'
;MYLPKSWTSDPARLTATHVPEFVNFATKPALAVQIIQRTLAADVPFSWVAANAVYGVGDVEQALRRACKGYVLGVKSDHYFGSWAGKAEEIAQGLDPGAWKRLSAGEGTKGARLHDWAYCELADLEADEYDETKSGVWTRGLLIRRNISDGDLAYFTTWCPAGTEIQALVSVEGRRRAIEDSFETTKNELGLDHNESRSWHGWPSP
;
A
#
# COMPACT_ATOMS: atom_id res chain seq x y z
N MET A 1 -7.63 -9.34 12.14
CA MET A 1 -6.54 -10.35 12.22
C MET A 1 -6.49 -11.13 10.91
N TYR A 2 -5.30 -11.42 10.38
CA TYR A 2 -5.17 -12.35 9.24
C TYR A 2 -5.00 -13.77 9.76
N LEU A 3 -5.86 -14.68 9.32
CA LEU A 3 -5.74 -16.12 9.59
C LEU A 3 -5.39 -16.83 8.28
N PRO A 4 -4.25 -17.53 8.20
CA PRO A 4 -3.87 -18.26 7.00
C PRO A 4 -4.84 -19.42 6.74
N LYS A 5 -4.95 -19.84 5.47
CA LYS A 5 -5.88 -20.91 5.06
C LYS A 5 -5.67 -22.21 5.84
N SER A 6 -4.41 -22.54 6.13
CA SER A 6 -4.03 -23.71 6.93
C SER A 6 -4.59 -23.70 8.36
N TRP A 7 -4.89 -22.53 8.93
CA TRP A 7 -5.53 -22.40 10.24
C TRP A 7 -7.05 -22.50 10.13
N THR A 8 -7.66 -21.81 9.17
CA THR A 8 -9.12 -21.83 8.97
C THR A 8 -9.67 -23.18 8.47
N SER A 9 -8.78 -24.06 7.97
CA SER A 9 -9.13 -25.41 7.55
C SER A 9 -8.91 -26.47 8.63
N ASP A 10 -8.52 -26.07 9.86
CA ASP A 10 -8.35 -26.96 11.03
C ASP A 10 -9.33 -26.55 12.14
N PRO A 11 -10.55 -27.13 12.16
CA PRO A 11 -11.58 -26.81 13.14
C PRO A 11 -11.14 -27.04 14.59
N ALA A 12 -10.30 -28.05 14.84
CA ALA A 12 -9.80 -28.35 16.18
C ALA A 12 -8.88 -27.23 16.69
N ARG A 13 -8.05 -26.67 15.80
CA ARG A 13 -7.18 -25.53 16.11
C ARG A 13 -7.95 -24.22 16.29
N LEU A 14 -9.03 -23.98 15.53
CA LEU A 14 -9.89 -22.78 15.71
C LEU A 14 -10.60 -22.79 17.06
N THR A 15 -11.17 -23.93 17.45
CA THR A 15 -11.82 -24.09 18.75
C THR A 15 -10.84 -23.94 19.90
N ALA A 16 -9.65 -24.54 19.81
CA ALA A 16 -8.60 -24.41 20.82
C ALA A 16 -8.07 -22.97 20.98
N THR A 17 -8.20 -22.14 19.93
CA THR A 17 -7.76 -20.73 19.97
C THR A 17 -8.90 -19.75 20.20
N HIS A 18 -10.14 -20.22 20.40
CA HIS A 18 -11.36 -19.42 20.59
C HIS A 18 -11.69 -18.48 19.41
N VAL A 19 -11.30 -18.84 18.19
CA VAL A 19 -11.71 -18.10 16.98
C VAL A 19 -13.20 -18.34 16.75
N PRO A 20 -14.04 -17.30 16.58
CA PRO A 20 -15.47 -17.48 16.34
C PRO A 20 -15.74 -18.29 15.07
N GLU A 21 -16.74 -19.19 15.10
CA GLU A 21 -17.04 -20.13 14.01
C GLU A 21 -17.38 -19.45 12.66
N PHE A 22 -17.76 -18.17 12.68
CA PHE A 22 -18.06 -17.39 11.47
C PHE A 22 -16.81 -16.83 10.77
N VAL A 23 -15.61 -16.99 11.34
CA VAL A 23 -14.37 -16.44 10.76
C VAL A 23 -13.85 -17.36 9.65
N ASN A 24 -14.18 -17.01 8.42
CA ASN A 24 -13.68 -17.68 7.22
C ASN A 24 -12.31 -17.14 6.78
N PHE A 25 -11.59 -17.93 5.99
CA PHE A 25 -10.38 -17.48 5.31
C PHE A 25 -10.67 -16.23 4.46
N ALA A 26 -9.85 -15.19 4.64
CA ALA A 26 -9.84 -14.02 3.79
C ALA A 26 -8.41 -13.73 3.33
N THR A 27 -8.24 -13.43 2.05
CA THR A 27 -6.95 -13.02 1.52
C THR A 27 -6.54 -11.66 2.09
N LYS A 28 -5.25 -11.34 2.10
CA LYS A 28 -4.76 -10.03 2.56
C LYS A 28 -5.41 -8.84 1.83
N PRO A 29 -5.60 -8.87 0.49
CA PRO A 29 -6.37 -7.84 -0.21
C PRO A 29 -7.82 -7.74 0.23
N ALA A 30 -8.52 -8.88 0.40
CA ALA A 30 -9.91 -8.87 0.84
C ALA A 30 -10.07 -8.25 2.23
N LEU A 31 -9.16 -8.55 3.16
CA LEU A 31 -9.13 -7.88 4.47
C LEU A 31 -8.82 -6.39 4.37
N ALA A 32 -7.92 -5.99 3.47
CA ALA A 32 -7.62 -4.57 3.25
C ALA A 32 -8.86 -3.80 2.74
N VAL A 33 -9.61 -4.38 1.80
CA VAL A 33 -10.88 -3.79 1.32
C VAL A 33 -11.88 -3.66 2.47
N GLN A 34 -12.04 -4.69 3.31
CA GLN A 34 -12.93 -4.62 4.47
C GLN A 34 -12.52 -3.52 5.46
N ILE A 35 -11.22 -3.35 5.72
CA ILE A 35 -10.72 -2.28 6.57
C ILE A 35 -11.06 -0.93 5.95
N ILE A 36 -10.75 -0.71 4.66
CA ILE A 36 -11.06 0.53 3.95
C ILE A 36 -12.55 0.84 4.02
N GLN A 37 -13.41 -0.13 3.71
CA GLN A 37 -14.87 0.04 3.76
C GLN A 37 -15.37 0.40 5.16
N ARG A 38 -14.85 -0.26 6.22
CA ARG A 38 -15.22 0.07 7.61
C ARG A 38 -14.74 1.45 8.00
N THR A 39 -13.51 1.83 7.63
CA THR A 39 -12.96 3.16 7.90
C THR A 39 -13.77 4.26 7.22
N LEU A 40 -14.20 4.03 5.97
CA LEU A 40 -15.10 4.93 5.25
C LEU A 40 -16.48 5.01 5.91
N ALA A 41 -17.09 3.87 6.27
CA ALA A 41 -18.40 3.82 6.92
C ALA A 41 -18.41 4.44 8.33
N ALA A 42 -17.26 4.49 8.99
CA ALA A 42 -17.08 5.11 10.30
C ALA A 42 -16.67 6.60 10.22
N ASP A 43 -16.67 7.20 9.01
CA ASP A 43 -16.28 8.59 8.76
C ASP A 43 -14.90 8.96 9.33
N VAL A 44 -13.99 7.99 9.42
CA VAL A 44 -12.64 8.25 9.91
C VAL A 44 -11.90 9.08 8.86
N PRO A 45 -11.35 10.26 9.22
CA PRO A 45 -10.71 11.14 8.26
C PRO A 45 -9.36 10.58 7.82
N PHE A 46 -9.25 10.19 6.55
CA PHE A 46 -7.98 9.90 5.89
C PHE A 46 -8.02 10.33 4.42
N SER A 47 -6.86 10.66 3.87
CA SER A 47 -6.71 11.09 2.47
C SER A 47 -5.89 10.14 1.61
N TRP A 48 -5.05 9.30 2.23
CA TRP A 48 -4.06 8.48 1.53
C TRP A 48 -3.97 7.07 2.08
N VAL A 49 -3.72 6.10 1.18
CA VAL A 49 -3.36 4.71 1.54
C VAL A 49 -2.06 4.32 0.86
N ALA A 50 -1.14 3.72 1.61
CA ALA A 50 0.09 3.16 1.10
C ALA A 50 0.19 1.67 1.45
N ALA A 51 0.51 0.81 0.48
CA ALA A 51 0.63 -0.63 0.73
C ALA A 51 1.61 -1.32 -0.24
N ASN A 52 2.08 -2.51 0.13
CA ASN A 52 2.99 -3.32 -0.70
C ASN A 52 2.26 -4.00 -1.86
N ALA A 53 3.02 -4.53 -2.83
CA ALA A 53 2.49 -5.21 -4.01
C ALA A 53 1.57 -6.40 -3.76
N VAL A 54 1.63 -7.00 -2.57
CA VAL A 54 0.67 -8.05 -2.15
C VAL A 54 -0.77 -7.51 -2.04
N TYR A 55 -0.93 -6.20 -1.85
CA TYR A 55 -2.20 -5.47 -1.82
C TYR A 55 -2.45 -4.68 -3.10
N GLY A 56 -1.44 -4.60 -3.97
CA GLY A 56 -1.45 -3.79 -5.18
C GLY A 56 -2.31 -4.45 -6.24
N VAL A 57 -3.22 -3.63 -6.79
CA VAL A 57 -4.17 -3.88 -7.89
C VAL A 57 -5.38 -4.78 -7.60
N GLY A 58 -6.48 -4.50 -8.31
CA GLY A 58 -7.79 -5.15 -8.15
C GLY A 58 -8.73 -4.36 -7.23
N ASP A 59 -9.39 -5.06 -6.29
CA ASP A 59 -10.48 -4.51 -5.49
C ASP A 59 -10.07 -3.35 -4.56
N VAL A 60 -8.83 -3.36 -4.06
CA VAL A 60 -8.30 -2.28 -3.21
C VAL A 60 -8.21 -0.97 -4.00
N GLU A 61 -7.71 -1.02 -5.23
CA GLU A 61 -7.61 0.14 -6.11
C GLU A 61 -9.00 0.69 -6.44
N GLN A 62 -9.93 -0.19 -6.83
CA GLN A 62 -11.30 0.21 -7.15
C GLN A 62 -12.02 0.83 -5.95
N ALA A 63 -11.86 0.26 -4.75
CA ALA A 63 -12.47 0.79 -3.54
C ALA A 63 -11.94 2.20 -3.20
N LEU A 64 -10.63 2.44 -3.36
CA LEU A 64 -10.04 3.74 -3.09
C LEU A 64 -10.40 4.79 -4.14
N ARG A 65 -10.47 4.40 -5.43
CA ARG A 65 -10.90 5.32 -6.50
C ARG A 65 -12.35 5.76 -6.33
N ARG A 66 -13.26 4.81 -6.09
CA ARG A 66 -14.69 5.10 -5.81
C ARG A 66 -14.91 5.96 -4.58
N ALA A 67 -13.99 5.92 -3.63
CA ALA A 67 -14.04 6.77 -2.43
C ALA A 67 -13.27 8.09 -2.59
N CYS A 68 -12.71 8.35 -3.78
CA CYS A 68 -11.78 9.45 -4.07
C CYS A 68 -10.70 9.61 -2.99
N LYS A 69 -10.03 8.50 -2.66
CA LYS A 69 -8.89 8.46 -1.73
C LYS A 69 -7.61 8.23 -2.51
N GLY A 70 -6.60 9.05 -2.22
CA GLY A 70 -5.29 8.93 -2.84
C GLY A 70 -4.60 7.63 -2.43
N TYR A 71 -3.76 7.09 -3.31
CA TYR A 71 -2.96 5.92 -2.97
C TYR A 71 -1.57 5.91 -3.59
N VAL A 72 -0.67 5.18 -2.93
CA VAL A 72 0.63 4.74 -3.45
C VAL A 72 0.77 3.25 -3.13
N LEU A 73 0.49 2.38 -4.10
CA LEU A 73 0.48 0.94 -3.91
C LEU A 73 1.63 0.31 -4.70
N GLY A 74 2.46 -0.49 -4.04
CA GLY A 74 3.53 -1.22 -4.70
C GLY A 74 2.99 -2.11 -5.82
N VAL A 75 3.76 -2.29 -6.87
CA VAL A 75 3.46 -3.21 -7.97
C VAL A 75 4.74 -3.93 -8.40
N LYS A 76 4.59 -5.03 -9.15
CA LYS A 76 5.72 -5.74 -9.74
C LYS A 76 6.26 -5.00 -10.97
N SER A 77 7.47 -5.33 -11.39
CA SER A 77 8.11 -4.75 -12.57
C SER A 77 7.34 -5.02 -13.87
N ASP A 78 6.65 -6.16 -13.94
CA ASP A 78 5.80 -6.60 -15.04
C ASP A 78 4.38 -6.05 -14.98
N HIS A 79 4.06 -5.19 -14.00
CA HIS A 79 2.73 -4.58 -13.91
C HIS A 79 2.48 -3.66 -15.10
N TYR A 80 1.37 -3.90 -15.78
CA TYR A 80 1.02 -3.24 -17.03
C TYR A 80 0.12 -2.03 -16.79
N PHE A 81 0.53 -0.85 -17.25
CA PHE A 81 -0.22 0.40 -17.10
C PHE A 81 -1.20 0.70 -18.26
N GLY A 82 -1.68 -0.34 -18.95
CA GLY A 82 -2.66 -0.22 -20.03
C GLY A 82 -2.06 0.25 -21.36
N SER A 83 -2.94 0.61 -22.30
CA SER A 83 -2.64 0.90 -23.72
C SER A 83 -1.68 2.08 -23.98
N TRP A 84 -1.24 2.78 -22.94
CA TRP A 84 -0.66 4.12 -23.03
C TRP A 84 0.84 4.17 -22.72
N ALA A 85 1.42 3.11 -22.16
CA ALA A 85 2.81 3.19 -21.68
C ALA A 85 3.59 1.87 -21.69
N GLY A 86 2.99 0.75 -21.26
CA GLY A 86 3.68 -0.55 -21.18
C GLY A 86 3.83 -1.08 -19.74
N LYS A 87 4.79 -1.98 -19.53
CA LYS A 87 5.14 -2.49 -18.19
C LYS A 87 5.91 -1.42 -17.40
N ALA A 88 5.81 -1.49 -16.07
CA ALA A 88 6.50 -0.57 -15.18
C ALA A 88 8.02 -0.47 -15.45
N GLU A 89 8.68 -1.61 -15.70
CA GLU A 89 10.11 -1.65 -16.04
C GLU A 89 10.45 -1.02 -17.39
N GLU A 90 9.61 -1.23 -18.40
CA GLU A 90 9.79 -0.69 -19.75
C GLU A 90 9.68 0.84 -19.71
N ILE A 91 8.69 1.35 -18.98
CA ILE A 91 8.52 2.79 -18.75
C ILE A 91 9.75 3.37 -18.04
N ALA A 92 10.24 2.69 -16.98
CA ALA A 92 11.39 3.15 -16.21
C ALA A 92 12.68 3.22 -17.04
N GLN A 93 12.89 2.25 -17.93
CA GLN A 93 14.04 2.21 -18.83
C GLN A 93 14.01 3.33 -19.87
N GLY A 94 12.81 3.80 -20.25
CA GLY A 94 12.62 4.90 -21.20
C GLY A 94 12.76 6.29 -20.60
N LEU A 95 12.97 6.42 -19.28
CA LEU A 95 13.05 7.74 -18.63
C LEU A 95 14.36 8.46 -18.92
N ASP A 96 14.23 9.76 -19.22
CA ASP A 96 15.37 10.66 -19.28
C ASP A 96 16.12 10.70 -17.94
N PRO A 97 17.47 10.73 -17.93
CA PRO A 97 18.25 10.83 -16.70
C PRO A 97 17.85 12.02 -15.80
N GLY A 98 17.40 13.14 -16.38
CA GLY A 98 16.92 14.34 -15.68
C GLY A 98 15.54 14.21 -15.03
N ALA A 99 14.78 13.13 -15.33
CA ALA A 99 13.51 12.85 -14.67
C ALA A 99 13.68 12.42 -13.21
N TRP A 100 14.88 11.93 -12.84
CA TRP A 100 15.17 11.40 -11.52
C TRP A 100 15.53 12.51 -10.53
N LYS A 101 14.88 12.51 -9.36
CA LYS A 101 15.11 13.45 -8.27
C LYS A 101 15.53 12.71 -7.01
N ARG A 102 16.58 13.17 -6.35
CA ARG A 102 16.98 12.63 -5.04
C ARG A 102 16.09 13.19 -3.94
N LEU A 103 15.31 12.33 -3.30
CA LEU A 103 14.35 12.71 -2.26
C LEU A 103 14.40 11.73 -1.07
N SER A 104 14.07 12.23 0.12
CA SER A 104 13.99 11.44 1.34
C SER A 104 12.60 10.82 1.50
N ALA A 105 12.55 9.50 1.74
CA ALA A 105 11.35 8.78 2.14
C ALA A 105 11.10 8.87 3.67
N GLY A 106 11.49 9.99 4.28
CA GLY A 106 11.47 10.20 5.73
C GLY A 106 12.72 9.73 6.45
N GLU A 107 12.79 10.04 7.74
CA GLU A 107 13.92 9.72 8.60
C GLU A 107 13.99 8.23 8.94
N GLY A 108 15.21 7.68 8.95
CA GLY A 108 15.52 6.36 9.48
C GLY A 108 16.51 6.45 10.64
N THR A 109 16.82 5.31 11.27
CA THR A 109 17.74 5.24 12.41
C THR A 109 19.17 5.68 12.08
N LYS A 110 19.55 5.68 10.80
CA LYS A 110 20.86 6.14 10.29
C LYS A 110 20.78 7.48 9.54
N GLY A 111 19.70 8.24 9.75
CA GLY A 111 19.40 9.49 9.04
C GLY A 111 18.39 9.32 7.90
N ALA A 112 18.21 10.38 7.12
CA ALA A 112 17.26 10.45 6.01
C ALA A 112 17.39 9.28 5.02
N ARG A 113 16.28 8.61 4.71
CA ARG A 113 16.22 7.50 3.76
C ARG A 113 16.16 8.04 2.34
N LEU A 114 17.33 8.41 1.81
CA LEU A 114 17.47 8.98 0.48
C LEU A 114 17.37 7.90 -0.59
N HIS A 115 16.58 8.17 -1.63
CA HIS A 115 16.52 7.40 -2.86
C HIS A 115 16.42 8.35 -4.06
N ASP A 116 16.69 7.82 -5.26
CA ASP A 116 16.32 8.51 -6.50
C ASP A 116 14.89 8.14 -6.85
N TRP A 117 14.10 9.14 -7.21
CA TRP A 117 12.68 8.97 -7.52
C TRP A 117 12.34 9.56 -8.88
N ALA A 118 11.47 8.88 -9.61
CA ALA A 118 10.84 9.41 -10.80
C ALA A 118 9.32 9.23 -10.68
N TYR A 119 8.57 10.18 -11.23
CA TYR A 119 7.11 10.11 -11.29
C TYR A 119 6.64 10.35 -12.72
N CYS A 120 5.80 9.45 -13.20
CA CYS A 120 5.19 9.53 -14.52
C CYS A 120 3.68 9.67 -14.33
N GLU A 121 3.14 10.81 -14.75
CA GLU A 121 1.69 11.00 -14.92
C GLU A 121 1.28 10.27 -16.20
N LEU A 122 0.35 9.32 -16.10
CA LEU A 122 0.02 8.41 -17.20
C LEU A 122 -1.34 8.70 -17.82
N ALA A 123 -2.33 9.03 -16.99
CA ALA A 123 -3.66 9.39 -17.44
C ALA A 123 -4.36 10.27 -16.42
N ASP A 124 -4.89 11.39 -16.91
CA ASP A 124 -5.84 12.23 -16.18
C ASP A 124 -7.25 11.73 -16.43
N LEU A 125 -8.03 11.65 -15.37
CA LEU A 125 -9.38 11.11 -15.33
C LEU A 125 -10.23 12.00 -14.42
N GLU A 126 -11.50 12.19 -14.76
CA GLU A 126 -12.41 12.94 -13.90
C GLU A 126 -12.85 12.08 -12.71
N ALA A 127 -12.92 12.69 -11.52
CA ALA A 127 -13.34 12.01 -10.30
C ALA A 127 -14.80 11.54 -10.34
N ASP A 128 -15.65 12.22 -11.10
CA ASP A 128 -17.08 11.92 -11.22
C ASP A 128 -17.37 10.61 -11.95
N GLU A 129 -16.41 10.09 -12.73
CA GLU A 129 -16.42 8.72 -13.26
C GLU A 129 -16.47 7.65 -12.14
N TYR A 130 -16.07 8.02 -10.92
CA TYR A 130 -15.96 7.12 -9.77
C TYR A 130 -16.89 7.49 -8.60
N ASP A 131 -17.22 8.77 -8.43
CA ASP A 131 -18.15 9.28 -7.43
C ASP A 131 -18.77 10.59 -7.93
N GLU A 132 -20.05 10.57 -8.31
CA GLU A 132 -20.81 11.73 -8.83
C GLU A 132 -20.83 12.94 -7.88
N THR A 133 -20.52 12.73 -6.60
CA THR A 133 -20.46 13.81 -5.59
C THR A 133 -19.10 14.50 -5.53
N LYS A 134 -18.11 14.02 -6.29
CA LYS A 134 -16.73 14.49 -6.29
C LYS A 134 -16.39 15.08 -7.65
N SER A 135 -15.84 16.29 -7.64
CA SER A 135 -15.37 16.98 -8.84
C SER A 135 -13.86 17.12 -8.83
N GLY A 136 -13.25 17.10 -10.01
CA GLY A 136 -11.85 17.44 -10.23
C GLY A 136 -11.07 16.33 -10.93
N VAL A 137 -9.97 16.75 -11.55
CA VAL A 137 -9.09 15.85 -12.29
C VAL A 137 -8.19 15.10 -11.33
N TRP A 138 -8.12 13.77 -11.51
CA TRP A 138 -7.23 12.88 -10.80
C TRP A 138 -6.33 12.16 -11.78
N THR A 139 -5.08 11.99 -11.39
CA THR A 139 -4.04 11.40 -12.22
C THR A 139 -3.74 10.00 -11.73
N ARG A 140 -3.84 9.04 -12.65
CA ARG A 140 -3.18 7.74 -12.52
C ARG A 140 -1.72 7.92 -12.92
N GLY A 141 -0.81 7.46 -12.08
CA GLY A 141 0.62 7.57 -12.35
C GLY A 141 1.45 6.38 -11.88
N LEU A 142 2.70 6.36 -12.31
CA LEU A 142 3.73 5.43 -11.88
C LEU A 142 4.80 6.19 -11.10
N LEU A 143 4.94 5.87 -9.82
CA LEU A 143 6.06 6.30 -8.99
C LEU A 143 7.12 5.21 -8.98
N ILE A 144 8.37 5.60 -9.16
CA ILE A 144 9.52 4.70 -9.26
C ILE A 144 10.56 5.13 -8.25
N ARG A 145 11.03 4.17 -7.47
CA ARG A 145 12.16 4.35 -6.55
C ARG A 145 13.35 3.60 -7.09
N ARG A 146 14.49 4.27 -7.19
CA ARG A 146 15.80 3.69 -7.48
C ARG A 146 16.67 3.78 -6.23
N ASN A 147 17.19 2.65 -5.79
CA ASN A 147 18.19 2.60 -4.75
C ASN A 147 19.51 3.22 -5.25
N ILE A 148 20.12 4.07 -4.43
CA ILE A 148 21.33 4.82 -4.77
C ILE A 148 22.56 3.90 -4.80
N SER A 149 22.58 2.83 -3.99
CA SER A 149 23.75 1.96 -3.85
C SER A 149 23.94 0.99 -5.01
N ASP A 150 22.86 0.39 -5.49
CA ASP A 150 22.88 -0.72 -6.44
C ASP A 150 22.04 -0.45 -7.70
N GLY A 151 21.23 0.60 -7.71
CA GLY A 151 20.35 0.94 -8.82
C GLY A 151 19.04 0.14 -8.84
N ASP A 152 18.75 -0.68 -7.81
CA ASP A 152 17.56 -1.51 -7.78
C ASP A 152 16.28 -0.66 -7.82
N LEU A 153 15.33 -1.09 -8.65
CA LEU A 153 14.07 -0.41 -8.88
C LEU A 153 12.91 -1.03 -8.09
N ALA A 154 12.08 -0.17 -7.52
CA ALA A 154 10.76 -0.51 -6.99
C ALA A 154 9.70 0.38 -7.62
N TYR A 155 8.52 -0.19 -7.86
CA TYR A 155 7.46 0.43 -8.66
C TYR A 155 6.18 0.56 -7.84
N PHE A 156 5.45 1.64 -8.05
CA PHE A 156 4.19 1.92 -7.35
C PHE A 156 3.16 2.52 -8.32
N THR A 157 1.95 1.96 -8.33
CA THR A 157 0.79 2.60 -8.94
C THR A 157 0.26 3.70 -8.01
N THR A 158 -0.13 4.82 -8.59
CA THR A 158 -0.66 5.98 -7.85
C THR A 158 -1.99 6.43 -8.40
N TRP A 159 -2.77 7.04 -7.52
CA TRP A 159 -3.98 7.80 -7.83
C TRP A 159 -4.02 8.99 -6.89
N CYS A 160 -4.10 10.18 -7.46
CA CYS A 160 -4.03 11.41 -6.70
C CYS A 160 -4.68 12.56 -7.48
N PRO A 161 -5.06 13.66 -6.82
CA PRO A 161 -5.46 14.87 -7.53
C PRO A 161 -4.38 15.31 -8.52
N ALA A 162 -4.79 15.79 -9.70
CA ALA A 162 -3.86 16.26 -10.72
C ALA A 162 -2.96 17.39 -10.20
N GLY A 163 -1.69 17.37 -10.61
CA GLY A 163 -0.67 18.30 -10.12
C GLY A 163 -0.12 17.98 -8.73
N THR A 164 -0.43 16.81 -8.16
CA THR A 164 0.21 16.36 -6.90
C THR A 164 1.72 16.24 -7.08
N GLU A 165 2.49 16.95 -6.24
CA GLU A 165 3.95 16.90 -6.30
C GLU A 165 4.52 15.52 -5.91
N ILE A 166 5.60 15.11 -6.57
CA ILE A 166 6.31 13.86 -6.28
C ILE A 166 6.74 13.75 -4.82
N GLN A 167 7.08 14.85 -4.16
CA GLN A 167 7.46 14.89 -2.74
C GLN A 167 6.33 14.40 -1.82
N ALA A 168 5.07 14.69 -2.17
CA ALA A 168 3.92 14.22 -1.43
C ALA A 168 3.78 12.69 -1.57
N LEU A 169 3.93 12.16 -2.80
CA LEU A 169 3.87 10.73 -3.08
C LEU A 169 5.00 9.96 -2.38
N VAL A 170 6.22 10.49 -2.40
CA VAL A 170 7.38 9.94 -1.68
C VAL A 170 7.16 9.95 -0.17
N SER A 171 6.56 11.00 0.37
CA SER A 171 6.22 11.09 1.79
C SER A 171 5.18 10.04 2.18
N VAL A 172 4.20 9.76 1.31
CA VAL A 172 3.19 8.71 1.51
C VAL A 172 3.84 7.32 1.51
N GLU A 173 4.73 7.01 0.56
CA GLU A 173 5.49 5.73 0.57
C GLU A 173 6.38 5.60 1.81
N GLY A 174 7.07 6.68 2.17
CA GLY A 174 7.99 6.70 3.32
C GLY A 174 7.33 6.39 4.66
N ARG A 175 6.10 6.89 4.87
CA ARG A 175 5.31 6.62 6.09
C ARG A 175 4.98 5.13 6.26
N ARG A 176 4.75 4.40 5.16
CA ARG A 176 4.54 2.94 5.19
C ARG A 176 5.74 2.22 5.81
N ARG A 177 6.95 2.60 5.38
CA ARG A 177 8.18 1.95 5.85
C ARG A 177 8.52 2.33 7.29
N ALA A 178 8.17 3.53 7.74
CA ALA A 178 8.32 3.91 9.15
C ALA A 178 7.42 3.07 10.09
N ILE A 179 6.22 2.72 9.64
CA ILE A 179 5.32 1.82 10.38
C ILE A 179 5.93 0.40 10.45
N GLU A 180 6.46 -0.11 9.34
CA GLU A 180 7.13 -1.42 9.30
C GLU A 180 8.40 -1.47 10.17
N ASP A 181 9.25 -0.43 10.12
CA ASP A 181 10.43 -0.31 10.97
C ASP A 181 10.03 -0.26 12.46
N SER A 182 8.94 0.44 12.81
CA SER A 182 8.39 0.47 14.18
C SER A 182 7.93 -0.92 14.64
N PHE A 183 7.32 -1.71 13.76
CA PHE A 183 6.94 -3.09 14.07
C PHE A 183 8.16 -4.01 14.24
N GLU A 184 9.22 -3.85 13.42
CA GLU A 184 10.45 -4.64 13.54
C GLU A 184 11.28 -4.27 14.79
N THR A 185 11.40 -2.98 15.13
CA THR A 185 12.01 -2.53 16.38
C THR A 185 11.25 -3.09 17.59
N THR A 186 9.92 -3.05 17.56
CA THR A 186 9.08 -3.61 18.63
C THR A 186 9.25 -5.13 18.76
N LYS A 187 9.44 -5.87 17.66
CA LYS A 187 9.74 -7.31 17.70
C LYS A 187 11.11 -7.62 18.30
N ASN A 188 12.13 -6.84 17.92
CA ASN A 188 13.49 -6.99 18.42
C ASN A 188 13.64 -6.58 19.89
N GLU A 189 12.88 -5.58 20.36
CA GLU A 189 12.93 -5.09 21.74
C GLU A 189 12.02 -5.88 22.70
N LEU A 190 10.93 -6.51 22.21
CA LEU A 190 9.99 -7.27 23.04
C LEU A 190 10.11 -8.80 22.92
N GLY A 191 11.10 -9.33 22.20
CA GLY A 191 11.34 -10.78 22.13
C GLY A 191 10.15 -11.58 21.61
N LEU A 192 9.52 -11.12 20.52
CA LEU A 192 8.33 -11.77 19.94
C LEU A 192 8.64 -12.98 19.05
N ASP A 193 9.90 -13.42 18.98
CA ASP A 193 10.33 -14.61 18.23
C ASP A 193 9.88 -15.94 18.85
N HIS A 194 9.18 -15.92 19.99
CA HIS A 194 8.53 -17.10 20.60
C HIS A 194 7.02 -16.91 20.75
N ASN A 195 6.28 -16.79 19.63
CA ASN A 195 4.82 -16.73 19.66
C ASN A 195 4.16 -17.93 18.97
N GLU A 196 4.23 -19.11 19.59
CA GLU A 196 3.38 -20.25 19.23
C GLU A 196 2.12 -20.39 20.10
N SER A 197 1.86 -19.47 21.05
CA SER A 197 0.81 -19.70 22.05
C SER A 197 0.11 -18.42 22.52
N ARG A 198 -0.81 -17.81 21.75
CA ARG A 198 -1.81 -16.87 22.31
C ARG A 198 -3.20 -16.98 21.66
N SER A 199 -4.19 -17.21 22.51
CA SER A 199 -5.62 -17.37 22.23
C SER A 199 -6.34 -16.04 21.91
N TRP A 200 -7.50 -16.12 21.25
CA TRP A 200 -8.33 -15.01 20.76
C TRP A 200 -8.72 -13.97 21.83
N HIS A 201 -8.78 -14.37 23.10
CA HIS A 201 -9.10 -13.48 24.23
C HIS A 201 -8.04 -12.41 24.53
N GLY A 202 -6.84 -12.49 23.92
CA GLY A 202 -5.79 -11.47 24.08
C GLY A 202 -5.96 -10.22 23.22
N TRP A 203 -6.98 -10.16 22.34
CA TRP A 203 -7.25 -9.00 21.50
C TRP A 203 -8.44 -8.22 22.05
N PRO A 204 -8.31 -6.91 22.33
CA PRO A 204 -9.47 -6.09 22.65
C PRO A 204 -10.38 -6.09 21.41
N SER A 205 -11.52 -6.74 21.53
CA SER A 205 -12.64 -6.53 20.61
C SER A 205 -13.28 -5.17 20.94
N PRO A 206 -13.74 -4.40 19.95
CA PRO A 206 -14.49 -3.17 20.17
C PRO A 206 -15.83 -3.42 20.89
#